data_AF-A0A194PGA1-F1
#
_entry.id   AF-A0A194PGA1-F1
#
_cell.length_a   1.000
_cell.length_b   1.000
_cell.length_c   1.000
_cell.angle_alpha   90.00
_cell.angle_beta   90.00
_cell.angle_gamma   90.00
#
_symmetry.space_group_name_H-M   'P 1'
#
loop_
_entity.id
_entity.type
_entity.pdbx_description
1 polymer ?
#
loop_
_entity_poly.entity_id
_entity_poly.type
_entity_poly.pdbx_seq_one_letter_code
_entity_poly.pdbx_strand_id
1 'polypeptide(L)'
;MKVDAAPPSEKPKIPLPTVSQINADRITQLAQQYWSPQTKDNHLPYDASIVESIYQTEILGSYFSVRRIMMLEFSQYLENYLWPHYKTGEASHAHMMSIIVMTNEKFRERVQAWQAFLKKPEHFPGFFEQVLRASVANDRSSQNMREQTALLMFLNHCFGSMEVQICRDQVKRLVSLSMWISLQEGRRNQEFKLVPKWKKYWRAIQKKDKPEMLEKLNWERHYLQRLMIKFMEILETVPETEDVDPNVVRYCERFLELMIDLEALLPTRRFFNTVMDDCHLVVRCQLSALTRRPEGQLFTQIAKHAIYVCKWSLDVATDWKARHL
;
A
#
# COMPACT_ATOMS: atom_id res chain seq x y z
N MET A 1 -0.71 -46.21 -13.24
CA MET A 1 0.26 -45.73 -12.24
C MET A 1 -0.31 -44.47 -11.61
N LYS A 2 -0.70 -44.53 -10.34
CA LYS A 2 -1.11 -43.35 -9.57
C LYS A 2 0.16 -42.57 -9.25
N VAL A 3 0.20 -41.30 -9.62
CA VAL A 3 1.29 -40.39 -9.29
C VAL A 3 0.92 -39.77 -7.96
N ASP A 4 1.56 -40.26 -6.89
CA ASP A 4 1.39 -39.68 -5.55
C ASP A 4 2.02 -38.28 -5.54
N ALA A 5 1.17 -37.27 -5.33
CA ALA A 5 1.61 -35.89 -5.14
C ALA A 5 2.33 -35.78 -3.79
N ALA A 6 3.57 -35.31 -3.82
CA ALA A 6 4.33 -35.03 -2.61
C ALA A 6 3.58 -34.00 -1.73
N PRO A 7 3.57 -34.16 -0.40
CA PRO A 7 2.92 -33.21 0.50
C PRO A 7 3.58 -31.83 0.43
N PRO A 8 2.81 -30.75 0.63
CA PRO A 8 3.35 -29.39 0.60
C PRO A 8 4.38 -29.21 1.73
N SER A 9 5.54 -28.65 1.40
CA SER A 9 6.57 -28.31 2.37
C SER A 9 6.00 -27.32 3.40
N GLU A 10 5.98 -27.73 4.67
CA GLU A 10 5.60 -26.85 5.77
C GLU A 10 6.58 -25.67 5.81
N LYS A 11 6.05 -24.45 5.60
CA LYS A 11 6.81 -23.23 5.84
C LYS A 11 7.28 -23.24 7.30
N PRO A 12 8.56 -22.96 7.60
CA PRO A 12 9.05 -22.96 8.97
C PRO A 12 8.26 -21.93 9.79
N LYS A 13 7.47 -22.42 10.76
CA LYS A 13 6.80 -21.56 11.75
C LYS A 13 7.90 -20.96 12.63
N ILE A 14 7.95 -19.62 12.68
CA ILE A 14 8.87 -18.91 13.57
C ILE A 14 8.53 -19.33 15.01
N PRO A 15 9.47 -19.89 15.79
CA PRO A 15 9.20 -20.35 17.15
C PRO A 15 8.71 -19.19 18.03
N LEU A 16 7.57 -19.39 18.69
CA LEU A 16 7.06 -18.42 19.65
C LEU A 16 8.00 -18.33 20.87
N PRO A 17 8.29 -17.11 21.39
CA PRO A 17 9.14 -16.95 22.56
C PRO A 17 8.50 -17.52 23.83
N THR A 18 9.33 -17.98 24.77
CA THR A 18 8.87 -18.43 26.09
C THR A 18 8.38 -17.26 26.95
N VAL A 19 7.53 -17.52 27.95
CA VAL A 19 6.99 -16.49 28.85
C VAL A 19 8.09 -15.70 29.56
N SER A 20 9.18 -16.36 29.98
CA SER A 20 10.32 -15.68 30.62
C SER A 20 11.06 -14.74 29.66
N GLN A 21 11.23 -15.14 28.39
CA GLN A 21 11.83 -14.30 27.36
C GLN A 21 10.95 -13.11 27.01
N ILE A 22 9.63 -13.28 27.00
CA ILE A 22 8.67 -12.19 26.78
C ILE A 22 8.78 -11.17 27.92
N ASN A 23 8.76 -11.61 29.18
CA ASN A 23 8.82 -10.70 30.32
C ASN A 23 10.14 -9.92 30.43
N ALA A 24 11.25 -10.51 29.98
CA ALA A 24 12.55 -9.84 29.93
C ALA A 24 12.72 -8.91 28.71
N ASP A 25 11.78 -8.94 27.75
CA ASP A 25 11.88 -8.18 26.52
C ASP A 25 11.66 -6.68 26.74
N ARG A 26 12.50 -5.85 26.10
CA ARG A 26 12.39 -4.40 26.15
C ARG A 26 11.03 -3.88 25.68
N ILE A 27 10.42 -4.48 24.66
CA ILE A 27 9.09 -4.09 24.19
C ILE A 27 8.05 -4.34 25.27
N THR A 28 8.13 -5.48 25.95
CA THR A 28 7.19 -5.83 27.02
C THR A 28 7.33 -4.90 28.23
N GLN A 29 8.56 -4.53 28.59
CA GLN A 29 8.81 -3.55 29.65
C GLN A 29 8.25 -2.17 29.29
N LEU A 30 8.49 -1.69 28.06
CA LEU A 30 7.91 -0.43 27.60
C LEU A 30 6.38 -0.50 27.56
N ALA A 31 5.81 -1.62 27.10
CA ALA A 31 4.36 -1.80 27.09
C ALA A 31 3.78 -1.67 28.50
N GLN A 32 4.36 -2.34 29.49
CA GLN A 32 3.94 -2.24 30.89
C GLN A 32 4.03 -0.82 31.47
N GLN A 33 4.96 -0.01 30.99
CA GLN A 33 5.10 1.38 31.45
C GLN A 33 4.11 2.35 30.80
N TYR A 34 3.62 2.06 29.58
CA TYR A 34 2.97 3.08 28.76
C TYR A 34 1.61 2.70 28.16
N TRP A 35 1.37 1.44 27.76
CA TRP A 35 0.16 1.11 26.97
C TRP A 35 -0.44 -0.28 27.19
N SER A 36 0.19 -1.13 27.99
CA SER A 36 -0.26 -2.48 28.26
C SER A 36 -1.59 -2.48 29.03
N PRO A 37 -2.61 -3.24 28.60
CA PRO A 37 -3.88 -3.30 29.32
C PRO A 37 -3.76 -3.74 30.78
N GLN A 38 -2.75 -4.55 31.11
CA GLN A 38 -2.56 -5.11 32.45
C GLN A 38 -2.06 -4.09 33.49
N THR A 39 -1.51 -2.96 33.04
CA THR A 39 -0.85 -1.96 33.89
C THR A 39 -1.49 -0.58 33.77
N LYS A 40 -2.72 -0.52 33.25
CA LYS A 40 -3.41 0.70 32.84
C LYS A 40 -3.42 1.81 33.91
N ASP A 41 -3.54 1.44 35.18
CA ASP A 41 -3.65 2.39 36.29
C ASP A 41 -2.31 3.08 36.64
N ASN A 42 -1.19 2.55 36.15
CA ASN A 42 0.17 3.01 36.46
C ASN A 42 0.95 3.48 35.23
N HIS A 43 0.27 3.79 34.12
CA HIS A 43 0.94 4.24 32.91
C HIS A 43 1.56 5.63 33.07
N LEU A 44 2.77 5.78 32.52
CA LEU A 44 3.38 7.08 32.31
C LEU A 44 2.61 7.87 31.23
N PRO A 45 2.70 9.21 31.24
CA PRO A 45 2.14 10.04 30.17
C PRO A 45 2.69 9.65 28.79
N TYR A 46 1.91 9.96 27.74
CA TYR A 46 2.35 9.76 26.37
C TYR A 46 3.64 10.53 26.08
N ASP A 47 4.58 9.85 25.43
CA ASP A 47 5.87 10.42 25.02
C ASP A 47 6.20 9.98 23.58
N ALA A 48 6.23 10.95 22.67
CA ALA A 48 6.53 10.72 21.26
C ALA A 48 7.95 10.15 21.05
N SER A 49 8.88 10.40 21.98
CA SER A 49 10.25 9.87 21.90
C SER A 49 10.30 8.35 22.01
N ILE A 50 9.30 7.74 22.67
CA ILE A 50 9.18 6.27 22.77
C ILE A 50 8.82 5.68 21.40
N VAL A 51 7.95 6.35 20.64
CA VAL A 51 7.60 5.95 19.27
C VAL A 51 8.83 6.03 18.37
N GLU A 52 9.58 7.13 18.44
CA GLU A 52 10.85 7.28 17.72
C GLU A 52 11.86 6.19 18.09
N SER A 53 12.05 5.93 19.39
CA SER A 53 13.00 4.93 19.87
C SER A 53 12.62 3.53 19.39
N ILE A 54 11.35 3.13 19.50
CA ILE A 54 10.86 1.83 19.03
C ILE A 54 11.05 1.72 17.52
N TYR A 55 10.70 2.77 16.76
CA TYR A 55 10.88 2.76 15.32
C TYR A 55 12.34 2.57 14.92
N GLN A 56 13.26 3.35 15.50
CA GLN A 56 14.68 3.29 15.17
C GLN A 56 15.34 1.97 15.62
N THR A 57 15.04 1.50 16.82
CA THR A 57 15.76 0.36 17.42
C THR A 57 15.09 -0.98 17.12
N GLU A 58 13.77 -1.06 17.20
CA GLU A 58 13.03 -2.32 17.14
C GLU A 58 12.47 -2.61 15.74
N ILE A 59 12.18 -1.58 14.93
CA ILE A 59 11.68 -1.75 13.56
C ILE A 59 12.83 -1.63 12.56
N LEU A 60 13.50 -0.47 12.49
CA LEU A 60 14.61 -0.23 11.56
C LEU A 60 15.86 -1.01 11.96
N GLY A 61 16.28 -0.91 13.22
CA GLY A 61 17.48 -1.56 13.74
C GLY A 61 17.43 -3.10 13.71
N SER A 62 16.22 -3.67 13.64
CA SER A 62 16.02 -5.12 13.45
C SER A 62 15.75 -5.52 12.00
N TYR A 63 15.83 -4.57 11.05
CA TYR A 63 15.51 -4.76 9.63
C TYR A 63 14.10 -5.32 9.39
N PHE A 64 13.10 -4.77 10.09
CA PHE A 64 11.70 -5.22 10.06
C PHE A 64 11.56 -6.69 10.47
N SER A 65 12.26 -7.09 11.54
CA SER A 65 12.19 -8.45 12.06
C SER A 65 10.74 -8.80 12.43
N VAL A 66 10.23 -9.86 11.80
CA VAL A 66 8.90 -10.42 12.05
C VAL A 66 8.66 -10.62 13.54
N ARG A 67 9.65 -11.14 14.26
CA ARG A 67 9.55 -11.39 15.71
C ARG A 67 9.38 -10.10 16.53
N ARG A 68 10.10 -9.02 16.20
CA ARG A 68 9.97 -7.73 16.92
C ARG A 68 8.60 -7.11 16.64
N ILE A 69 8.15 -7.16 15.39
CA ILE A 69 6.85 -6.64 14.97
C ILE A 69 5.71 -7.41 15.66
N MET A 70 5.79 -8.75 15.72
CA MET A 70 4.82 -9.57 16.45
C MET A 70 4.74 -9.16 17.93
N MET A 71 5.87 -8.95 18.60
CA MET A 71 5.89 -8.52 20.01
C MET A 71 5.19 -7.17 20.22
N LEU A 72 5.37 -6.21 19.30
CA LEU A 72 4.66 -4.93 19.33
C LEU A 72 3.15 -5.13 19.13
N GLU A 73 2.75 -5.96 18.17
CA GLU A 73 1.33 -6.24 17.89
C GLU A 73 0.64 -6.92 19.08
N PHE A 74 1.25 -7.98 19.65
CA PHE A 74 0.73 -8.67 20.83
C PHE A 74 0.57 -7.75 22.05
N SER A 75 1.44 -6.74 22.16
CA SER A 75 1.35 -5.73 23.23
C SER A 75 0.25 -4.68 23.01
N GLN A 76 -0.51 -4.75 21.91
CA GLN A 76 -1.54 -3.80 21.51
C GLN A 76 -0.99 -2.38 21.28
N TYR A 77 0.20 -2.29 20.68
CA TYR A 77 0.90 -1.03 20.43
C TYR A 77 0.09 -0.07 19.54
N LEU A 78 -0.63 -0.59 18.55
CA LEU A 78 -1.47 0.22 17.66
C LEU A 78 -2.66 0.85 18.40
N GLU A 79 -3.42 0.02 19.09
CA GLU A 79 -4.68 0.39 19.73
C GLU A 79 -4.49 1.31 20.93
N ASN A 80 -3.42 1.07 21.71
CA ASN A 80 -3.28 1.70 23.02
C ASN A 80 -2.22 2.81 23.06
N TYR A 81 -1.27 2.84 22.11
CA TYR A 81 -0.21 3.85 22.10
C TYR A 81 -0.13 4.67 20.81
N LEU A 82 -0.18 4.03 19.64
CA LEU A 82 0.02 4.75 18.38
C LEU A 82 -1.22 5.55 17.96
N TRP A 83 -2.33 4.87 17.67
CA TRP A 83 -3.49 5.52 17.04
C TRP A 83 -4.17 6.57 17.94
N PRO A 84 -4.37 6.33 19.26
CA PRO A 84 -4.98 7.34 20.12
C PRO A 84 -4.22 8.66 20.17
N HIS A 85 -2.89 8.63 19.97
CA HIS A 85 -2.02 9.80 20.05
C HIS A 85 -1.55 10.32 18.68
N TYR A 86 -1.98 9.70 17.59
CA TYR A 86 -1.71 10.21 16.26
C TYR A 86 -2.51 11.50 16.03
N LYS A 87 -1.82 12.55 15.58
CA LYS A 87 -2.41 13.83 15.23
C LYS A 87 -1.95 14.27 13.84
N THR A 88 -2.92 14.57 12.99
CA THR A 88 -2.67 15.08 11.63
C THR A 88 -1.86 16.38 11.68
N GLY A 89 -0.75 16.42 10.94
CA GLY A 89 0.13 17.59 10.85
C GLY A 89 1.19 17.68 11.96
N GLU A 90 1.08 16.89 13.02
CA GLU A 90 2.07 16.83 14.12
C GLU A 90 2.84 15.50 14.15
N ALA A 91 2.22 14.40 13.71
CA ALA A 91 2.80 13.07 13.79
C ALA A 91 4.04 12.91 12.90
N SER A 92 5.10 12.33 13.46
CA SER A 92 6.35 12.10 12.76
C SER A 92 6.27 10.97 11.74
N HIS A 93 7.32 10.84 10.92
CA HIS A 93 7.49 9.72 9.99
C HIS A 93 7.54 8.37 10.73
N ALA A 94 8.25 8.30 11.86
CA ALA A 94 8.32 7.10 12.70
C ALA A 94 6.94 6.69 13.23
N HIS A 95 6.11 7.65 13.66
CA HIS A 95 4.75 7.39 14.13
C HIS A 95 3.89 6.83 13.01
N MET A 96 3.90 7.47 11.83
CA MET A 96 3.18 7.00 10.65
C MET A 96 3.62 5.59 10.24
N MET A 97 4.93 5.35 10.11
CA MET A 97 5.47 4.06 9.71
C MET A 97 5.19 2.96 10.73
N SER A 98 5.23 3.27 12.04
CA SER A 98 4.86 2.31 13.08
C SER A 98 3.40 1.88 12.97
N ILE A 99 2.48 2.82 12.67
CA ILE A 99 1.06 2.50 12.41
C ILE A 99 0.91 1.59 11.18
N ILE A 100 1.61 1.91 10.09
CA ILE A 100 1.62 1.10 8.86
C ILE A 100 2.09 -0.33 9.16
N VAL A 101 3.21 -0.47 9.87
CA VAL A 101 3.81 -1.77 10.19
C VAL A 101 2.86 -2.60 11.05
N MET A 102 2.25 -2.01 12.09
CA MET A 102 1.24 -2.73 12.90
C MET A 102 0.01 -3.11 12.10
N THR A 103 -0.45 -2.26 11.17
CA THR A 103 -1.61 -2.57 10.33
C THR A 103 -1.30 -3.73 9.38
N ASN A 104 -0.15 -3.70 8.70
CA ASN A 104 0.31 -4.78 7.83
C ASN A 104 0.48 -6.10 8.59
N GLU A 105 0.98 -6.03 9.82
CA GLU A 105 1.09 -7.19 10.70
C GLU A 105 -0.26 -7.84 10.98
N LYS A 106 -1.26 -7.02 11.33
CA LYS A 106 -2.63 -7.49 11.58
C LYS A 106 -3.22 -8.19 10.35
N PHE A 107 -2.98 -7.68 9.15
CA PHE A 107 -3.37 -8.36 7.92
C PHE A 107 -2.62 -9.69 7.72
N ARG A 108 -1.33 -9.75 8.05
CA ARG A 108 -0.54 -10.99 7.97
C ARG A 108 -1.08 -12.07 8.91
N GLU A 109 -1.43 -11.69 10.13
CA GLU A 109 -2.01 -12.58 11.14
C GLU A 109 -3.53 -12.80 10.96
N ARG A 110 -4.14 -12.16 9.95
CA ARG A 110 -5.57 -12.26 9.61
C ARG A 110 -6.51 -11.86 10.75
N VAL A 111 -6.11 -10.83 11.51
CA VAL A 111 -6.92 -10.23 12.59
C VAL A 111 -7.52 -8.89 12.16
N GLN A 112 -8.44 -8.37 12.96
CA GLN A 112 -9.17 -7.13 12.66
C GLN A 112 -8.25 -5.90 12.66
N ALA A 113 -7.88 -5.41 11.48
CA ALA A 113 -6.93 -4.30 11.32
C ALA A 113 -7.56 -2.90 11.50
N TRP A 114 -8.84 -2.74 11.15
CA TRP A 114 -9.46 -1.42 11.04
C TRP A 114 -10.11 -0.89 12.31
N GLN A 115 -10.25 -1.72 13.36
CA GLN A 115 -11.03 -1.40 14.55
C GLN A 115 -10.50 -0.18 15.33
N ALA A 116 -9.17 -0.02 15.42
CA ALA A 116 -8.55 1.13 16.07
C ALA A 116 -8.98 2.44 15.38
N PHE A 117 -8.91 2.46 14.04
CA PHE A 117 -9.25 3.62 13.22
C PHE A 117 -10.74 3.94 13.28
N LEU A 118 -11.62 2.93 13.29
CA LEU A 118 -13.07 3.14 13.39
C LEU A 118 -13.50 3.76 14.72
N LYS A 119 -12.77 3.51 15.82
CA LYS A 119 -13.04 4.12 17.13
C LYS A 119 -12.69 5.60 17.19
N LYS A 120 -11.69 6.04 16.41
CA LYS A 120 -11.20 7.43 16.36
C LYS A 120 -10.86 7.81 14.90
N PRO A 121 -11.88 8.01 14.03
CA PRO A 121 -11.67 8.14 12.60
C PRO A 121 -11.17 9.52 12.14
N GLU A 122 -11.15 10.52 13.01
CA GLU A 122 -10.99 11.93 12.67
C GLU A 122 -9.66 12.22 11.97
N HIS A 123 -8.60 11.53 12.39
CA HIS A 123 -7.26 11.71 11.84
C HIS A 123 -6.94 10.82 10.65
N PHE A 124 -7.82 9.86 10.29
CA PHE A 124 -7.57 8.92 9.19
C PHE A 124 -7.35 9.60 7.84
N PRO A 125 -8.11 10.64 7.45
CA PRO A 125 -7.85 11.33 6.18
C PRO A 125 -6.46 11.98 6.11
N GLY A 126 -6.02 12.58 7.21
CA GLY A 126 -4.70 13.20 7.31
C GLY A 126 -3.57 12.18 7.35
N PHE A 127 -3.77 11.08 8.07
CA PHE A 127 -2.87 9.93 8.05
C PHE A 127 -2.71 9.37 6.65
N PHE A 128 -3.82 9.10 5.96
CA PHE A 128 -3.78 8.57 4.60
C PHE A 128 -3.06 9.52 3.64
N GLU A 129 -3.28 10.83 3.74
CA GLU A 129 -2.53 11.82 2.95
C GLU A 129 -1.01 11.75 3.22
N GLN A 130 -0.60 11.61 4.48
CA GLN A 130 0.81 11.42 4.84
C GLN A 130 1.39 10.16 4.19
N VAL A 131 0.65 9.03 4.21
CA VAL A 131 1.04 7.77 3.56
C VAL A 131 1.19 7.96 2.04
N LEU A 132 0.23 8.60 1.38
CA LEU A 132 0.33 8.88 -0.06
C LEU A 132 1.60 9.67 -0.37
N ARG A 133 1.87 10.75 0.37
CA ARG A 133 3.05 11.60 0.18
C ARG A 133 4.35 10.81 0.37
N ALA A 134 4.44 9.99 1.42
CA ALA A 134 5.61 9.16 1.71
C ALA A 134 5.85 8.09 0.62
N SER A 135 4.79 7.49 0.09
CA SER A 135 4.90 6.44 -0.95
C SER A 135 5.45 6.95 -2.28
N VAL A 136 5.30 8.25 -2.58
CA VAL A 136 5.84 8.88 -3.81
C VAL A 136 7.01 9.83 -3.52
N ALA A 137 7.54 9.85 -2.29
CA ALA A 137 8.70 10.65 -1.96
C ALA A 137 9.94 10.21 -2.76
N ASN A 138 10.80 11.17 -3.10
CA ASN A 138 11.98 11.00 -3.96
C ASN A 138 13.17 10.29 -3.29
N ASP A 139 12.97 9.63 -2.14
CA ASP A 139 14.00 8.78 -1.56
C ASP A 139 14.02 7.44 -2.31
N ARG A 140 15.03 7.30 -3.17
CA ARG A 140 15.30 6.12 -4.01
C ARG A 140 16.40 5.24 -3.43
N SER A 141 16.88 5.52 -2.21
CA SER A 141 17.91 4.71 -1.59
C SER A 141 17.41 3.28 -1.37
N SER A 142 18.26 2.29 -1.62
CA SER A 142 18.01 0.88 -1.29
C SER A 142 17.64 0.71 0.19
N GLN A 143 18.21 1.56 1.05
CA GLN A 143 17.97 1.58 2.49
C GLN A 143 16.49 1.83 2.86
N ASN A 144 15.74 2.59 2.05
CA ASN A 144 14.32 2.92 2.28
C ASN A 144 13.35 1.88 1.67
N MET A 145 13.81 0.92 0.85
CA MET A 145 12.89 0.04 0.10
C MET A 145 11.95 -0.81 0.97
N ARG A 146 12.35 -1.13 2.21
CA ARG A 146 11.46 -1.83 3.16
C ARG A 146 10.28 -0.96 3.60
N GLU A 147 10.53 0.30 3.90
CA GLU A 147 9.47 1.26 4.23
C GLU A 147 8.55 1.47 3.03
N GLN A 148 9.12 1.67 1.84
CA GLN A 148 8.36 1.79 0.59
C GLN A 148 7.49 0.56 0.31
N THR A 149 8.02 -0.64 0.56
CA THR A 149 7.25 -1.89 0.45
C THR A 149 6.11 -1.94 1.46
N ALA A 150 6.36 -1.54 2.72
CA ALA A 150 5.33 -1.51 3.76
C ALA A 150 4.22 -0.49 3.44
N LEU A 151 4.57 0.66 2.86
CA LEU A 151 3.63 1.66 2.36
C LEU A 151 2.75 1.08 1.26
N LEU A 152 3.33 0.38 0.26
CA LEU A 152 2.56 -0.27 -0.80
C LEU A 152 1.60 -1.34 -0.27
N MET A 153 2.05 -2.17 0.69
CA MET A 153 1.20 -3.17 1.32
C MET A 153 0.01 -2.53 2.04
N PHE A 154 0.23 -1.47 2.81
CA PHE A 154 -0.83 -0.74 3.50
C PHE A 154 -1.83 -0.13 2.51
N LEU A 155 -1.34 0.47 1.43
CA LEU A 155 -2.19 1.00 0.36
C LEU A 155 -3.02 -0.11 -0.28
N ASN A 156 -2.40 -1.27 -0.54
CA ASN A 156 -3.12 -2.42 -1.08
C ASN A 156 -4.24 -2.88 -0.14
N HIS A 157 -3.97 -2.95 1.17
CA HIS A 157 -5.00 -3.22 2.17
C HIS A 157 -6.14 -2.19 2.15
N CYS A 158 -5.83 -0.90 1.96
CA CYS A 158 -6.85 0.14 1.86
C CYS A 158 -7.73 0.00 0.61
N PHE A 159 -7.13 -0.30 -0.55
CA PHE A 159 -7.87 -0.54 -1.79
C PHE A 159 -8.68 -1.85 -1.72
N GLY A 160 -8.15 -2.88 -1.07
CA GLY A 160 -8.83 -4.14 -0.84
C GLY A 160 -9.96 -4.09 0.19
N SER A 161 -10.04 -3.00 0.99
CA SER A 161 -11.03 -2.84 2.06
C SER A 161 -12.09 -1.76 1.75
N MET A 162 -12.52 -1.66 0.50
CA MET A 162 -13.50 -0.64 0.06
C MET A 162 -14.90 -0.79 0.69
N GLU A 163 -15.20 -1.91 1.35
CA GLU A 163 -16.38 -2.10 2.19
C GLU A 163 -16.32 -1.29 3.49
N VAL A 164 -15.11 -1.00 3.98
CA VAL A 164 -14.89 -0.17 5.18
C VAL A 164 -14.99 1.31 4.80
N GLN A 165 -15.92 2.05 5.42
CA GLN A 165 -16.24 3.43 5.06
C GLN A 165 -15.01 4.36 5.07
N ILE A 166 -14.17 4.28 6.12
CA ILE A 166 -12.98 5.13 6.24
C ILE A 166 -12.00 4.90 5.08
N CYS A 167 -11.79 3.65 4.66
CA CYS A 167 -10.92 3.31 3.52
C CYS A 167 -11.57 3.78 2.21
N ARG A 168 -12.85 3.45 2.00
CA ARG A 168 -13.62 3.82 0.81
C ARG A 168 -13.57 5.32 0.52
N ASP A 169 -13.75 6.15 1.55
CA ASP A 169 -13.76 7.60 1.39
C ASP A 169 -12.41 8.17 0.97
N GLN A 170 -11.32 7.50 1.35
CA GLN A 170 -9.99 7.89 0.90
C GLN A 170 -9.67 7.34 -0.48
N VAL A 171 -9.87 6.04 -0.73
CA VAL A 171 -9.39 5.42 -1.98
C VAL A 171 -10.24 5.76 -3.19
N LYS A 172 -11.56 5.99 -3.03
CA LYS A 172 -12.48 6.26 -4.16
C LYS A 172 -12.07 7.47 -4.98
N ARG A 173 -11.41 8.47 -4.36
CA ARG A 173 -11.00 9.70 -5.07
C ARG A 173 -9.79 9.46 -5.98
N LEU A 174 -8.97 8.46 -5.67
CA LEU A 174 -7.76 8.09 -6.43
C LEU A 174 -8.07 7.30 -7.71
N VAL A 175 -9.23 6.64 -7.78
CA VAL A 175 -9.64 5.76 -8.89
C VAL A 175 -10.91 6.25 -9.61
N SER A 176 -11.26 7.52 -9.43
CA SER A 176 -12.44 8.12 -10.08
C SER A 176 -12.11 8.67 -11.47
N LEU A 177 -13.12 9.01 -12.27
CA LEU A 177 -12.95 9.65 -13.59
C LEU A 177 -12.01 10.88 -13.55
N SER A 178 -11.94 11.57 -12.41
CA SER A 178 -11.07 12.75 -12.26
C SER A 178 -9.57 12.44 -12.38
N MET A 179 -9.16 11.18 -12.24
CA MET A 179 -7.78 10.75 -12.43
C MET A 179 -7.29 10.90 -13.87
N TRP A 180 -8.19 10.97 -14.86
CA TRP A 180 -7.85 11.20 -16.27
C TRP A 180 -7.25 12.57 -16.57
N ILE A 181 -7.09 13.42 -15.56
CA ILE A 181 -6.26 14.61 -15.67
C ILE A 181 -4.80 14.24 -15.98
N SER A 182 -4.37 13.06 -15.53
CA SER A 182 -3.03 12.53 -15.73
C SER A 182 -2.77 12.03 -17.15
N LEU A 183 -3.83 11.71 -17.90
CA LEU A 183 -3.74 11.28 -19.29
C LEU A 183 -3.30 12.43 -20.20
N GLN A 184 -2.58 12.05 -21.26
CA GLN A 184 -2.38 12.94 -22.40
C GLN A 184 -3.73 13.39 -22.97
N GLU A 185 -3.81 14.65 -23.40
CA GLU A 185 -5.06 15.24 -23.90
C GLU A 185 -5.63 14.45 -25.09
N GLY A 186 -4.77 14.02 -26.01
CA GLY A 186 -5.15 13.19 -27.16
C GLY A 186 -5.82 11.89 -26.73
N ARG A 187 -5.18 11.14 -25.81
CA ARG A 187 -5.72 9.88 -25.26
C ARG A 187 -7.06 10.11 -24.57
N ARG A 188 -7.14 11.08 -23.66
CA ARG A 188 -8.39 11.43 -22.96
C ARG A 188 -9.53 11.76 -23.92
N ASN A 189 -9.24 12.51 -24.99
CA ASN A 189 -10.24 12.86 -26.00
C ASN A 189 -10.70 11.66 -26.82
N GLN A 190 -9.85 10.66 -27.06
CA GLN A 190 -10.25 9.39 -27.70
C GLN A 190 -11.26 8.64 -26.81
N GLU A 191 -10.99 8.51 -25.52
CA GLU A 191 -11.92 7.86 -24.57
C GLU A 191 -13.27 8.58 -24.50
N PHE A 192 -13.26 9.91 -24.54
CA PHE A 192 -14.50 10.70 -24.60
C PHE A 192 -15.28 10.53 -25.90
N LYS A 193 -14.62 10.20 -27.02
CA LYS A 193 -15.32 9.88 -28.27
C LYS A 193 -15.99 8.51 -28.19
N LEU A 194 -15.33 7.53 -27.56
CA LEU A 194 -15.89 6.20 -27.33
C LEU A 194 -17.12 6.24 -26.41
N VAL A 195 -17.07 7.05 -25.34
CA VAL A 195 -18.19 7.21 -24.40
C VAL A 195 -18.46 8.71 -24.15
N PRO A 196 -19.27 9.39 -25.00
CA PRO A 196 -19.54 10.83 -24.90
C PRO A 196 -20.11 11.30 -23.55
N LYS A 197 -20.81 10.41 -22.84
CA LYS A 197 -21.37 10.69 -21.50
C LYS A 197 -20.27 11.02 -20.47
N TRP A 198 -19.09 10.43 -20.59
CA TRP A 198 -17.96 10.73 -19.69
C TRP A 198 -17.46 12.17 -19.84
N LYS A 199 -17.49 12.73 -21.06
CA LYS A 199 -17.15 14.15 -21.28
C LYS A 199 -18.07 15.09 -20.50
N LYS A 200 -19.37 14.76 -20.40
CA LYS A 200 -20.33 15.52 -19.60
C LYS A 200 -20.00 15.45 -18.10
N TYR A 201 -19.70 14.25 -17.59
CA TYR A 201 -19.33 14.07 -16.18
C TYR A 201 -17.99 14.72 -15.84
N TRP A 202 -16.99 14.60 -16.72
CA TRP A 202 -15.71 15.28 -16.60
C TRP A 202 -15.88 16.79 -16.44
N ARG A 203 -16.66 17.43 -17.33
CA ARG A 203 -16.98 18.86 -17.22
C ARG A 203 -17.69 19.21 -15.91
N ALA A 204 -18.59 18.35 -15.44
CA ALA A 204 -19.28 18.56 -14.18
C ALA A 204 -18.36 18.47 -12.96
N ILE A 205 -17.38 17.56 -12.98
CA ILE A 205 -16.33 17.45 -11.94
C ILE A 205 -15.51 18.74 -11.92
N GLN A 206 -14.99 19.17 -13.08
CA GLN A 206 -14.19 20.39 -13.18
C GLN A 206 -14.93 21.65 -12.69
N LYS A 207 -16.25 21.73 -12.94
CA LYS A 207 -17.08 22.84 -12.45
C LYS A 207 -17.30 22.83 -10.92
N LYS A 208 -17.23 21.66 -10.28
CA LYS A 208 -17.40 21.53 -8.82
C LYS A 208 -16.11 21.83 -8.05
N ASP A 209 -14.96 21.76 -8.73
CA ASP A 209 -13.67 21.99 -8.10
C ASP A 209 -13.53 23.46 -7.72
N LYS A 210 -13.36 23.71 -6.43
CA LYS A 210 -13.11 25.06 -5.92
C LYS A 210 -11.65 25.45 -6.17
N PRO A 211 -11.36 26.70 -6.57
CA PRO A 211 -9.99 27.15 -6.85
C PRO A 211 -9.01 26.86 -5.70
N GLU A 212 -9.42 27.09 -4.45
CA GLU A 212 -8.64 26.86 -3.23
C GLU A 212 -8.25 25.38 -2.99
N MET A 213 -8.98 24.43 -3.59
CA MET A 213 -8.74 22.99 -3.43
C MET A 213 -8.04 22.36 -4.64
N LEU A 214 -7.86 23.11 -5.75
CA LEU A 214 -7.39 22.56 -7.01
C LEU A 214 -6.01 21.92 -6.90
N GLU A 215 -5.09 22.53 -6.14
CA GLU A 215 -3.75 21.98 -5.97
C GLU A 215 -3.80 20.59 -5.33
N LYS A 216 -4.51 20.47 -4.20
CA LYS A 216 -4.70 19.20 -3.50
C LYS A 216 -5.39 18.18 -4.38
N LEU A 217 -6.51 18.55 -5.01
CA LEU A 217 -7.28 17.66 -5.88
C LEU A 217 -6.46 17.17 -7.06
N ASN A 218 -5.71 18.06 -7.73
CA ASN A 218 -4.85 17.69 -8.83
C ASN A 218 -3.70 16.80 -8.37
N TRP A 219 -3.12 17.06 -7.20
CA TRP A 219 -2.10 16.18 -6.63
C TRP A 219 -2.63 14.75 -6.45
N GLU A 220 -3.80 14.59 -5.84
CA GLU A 220 -4.44 13.28 -5.61
C GLU A 220 -4.81 12.58 -6.92
N ARG A 221 -5.32 13.32 -7.92
CA ARG A 221 -5.69 12.76 -9.23
C ARG A 221 -4.50 12.25 -10.04
N HIS A 222 -3.30 12.79 -9.81
CA HIS A 222 -2.06 12.31 -10.42
C HIS A 222 -1.35 11.24 -9.56
N TYR A 223 -1.85 10.93 -8.37
CA TYR A 223 -1.15 10.08 -7.41
C TYR A 223 -0.74 8.72 -7.99
N LEU A 224 -1.69 7.96 -8.55
CA LEU A 224 -1.39 6.63 -9.11
C LEU A 224 -0.45 6.68 -10.31
N GLN A 225 -0.54 7.73 -11.15
CA GLN A 225 0.42 7.95 -12.22
C GLN A 225 1.83 8.20 -11.67
N ARG A 226 1.97 9.07 -10.66
CA ARG A 226 3.25 9.34 -10.01
C ARG A 226 3.85 8.10 -9.36
N LEU A 227 3.01 7.28 -8.74
CA LEU A 227 3.43 6.01 -8.16
C LEU A 227 3.93 5.04 -9.24
N MET A 228 3.24 4.93 -10.38
CA MET A 228 3.70 4.15 -11.54
C MET A 228 5.02 4.67 -12.11
N ILE A 229 5.18 5.99 -12.25
CA ILE A 229 6.42 6.60 -12.72
C ILE A 229 7.57 6.26 -11.77
N LYS A 230 7.41 6.49 -10.46
CA LYS A 230 8.41 6.14 -9.44
C LYS A 230 8.80 4.66 -9.51
N PHE A 231 7.83 3.77 -9.64
CA PHE A 231 8.10 2.35 -9.80
C PHE A 231 8.93 2.06 -11.05
N MET A 232 8.58 2.64 -12.20
CA MET A 232 9.33 2.43 -13.44
C MET A 232 10.76 2.93 -13.32
N GLU A 233 10.97 4.08 -12.68
CA GLU A 233 12.32 4.60 -12.40
C GLU A 233 13.13 3.65 -11.51
N ILE A 234 12.52 3.06 -10.47
CA ILE A 234 13.17 2.05 -9.62
C ILE A 234 13.45 0.76 -10.40
N LEU A 235 12.51 0.32 -11.25
CA LEU A 235 12.68 -0.88 -12.06
C LEU A 235 13.84 -0.73 -13.05
N GLU A 236 14.04 0.48 -13.58
CA GLU A 236 15.15 0.80 -14.49
C GLU A 236 16.52 0.86 -13.80
N THR A 237 16.60 0.99 -12.47
CA THR A 237 17.88 0.90 -11.75
C THR A 237 18.37 -0.53 -11.54
N VAL A 238 17.53 -1.53 -11.81
CA VAL A 238 17.92 -2.94 -11.65
C VAL A 238 18.92 -3.33 -12.75
N PRO A 239 20.16 -3.70 -12.40
CA PRO A 239 21.16 -4.09 -13.38
C PRO A 239 20.85 -5.47 -13.98
N GLU A 240 21.35 -5.73 -15.19
CA GLU A 240 21.14 -7.00 -15.87
C GLU A 240 21.97 -8.14 -15.29
N THR A 241 23.22 -7.86 -14.90
CA THR A 241 24.20 -8.88 -14.47
C THR A 241 24.76 -8.67 -13.06
N GLU A 242 24.77 -7.43 -12.55
CA GLU A 242 25.32 -7.11 -11.22
C GLU A 242 24.38 -7.56 -10.09
N ASP A 243 24.86 -7.52 -8.85
CA ASP A 243 24.03 -7.84 -7.69
C ASP A 243 22.85 -6.87 -7.56
N VAL A 244 21.68 -7.41 -7.25
CA VAL A 244 20.45 -6.65 -7.02
C VAL A 244 20.05 -6.73 -5.55
N ASP A 245 19.67 -5.60 -4.96
CA ASP A 245 19.12 -5.60 -3.60
C ASP A 245 17.79 -6.37 -3.56
N PRO A 246 17.66 -7.43 -2.74
CA PRO A 246 16.40 -8.17 -2.59
C PRO A 246 15.21 -7.30 -2.17
N ASN A 247 15.45 -6.17 -1.47
CA ASN A 247 14.39 -5.25 -1.09
C ASN A 247 13.81 -4.50 -2.29
N VAL A 248 14.63 -4.21 -3.32
CA VAL A 248 14.16 -3.62 -4.59
C VAL A 248 13.28 -4.63 -5.33
N VAL A 249 13.72 -5.88 -5.43
CA VAL A 249 12.93 -6.95 -6.06
C VAL A 249 11.58 -7.10 -5.37
N ARG A 250 11.57 -7.18 -4.05
CA ARG A 250 10.34 -7.28 -3.25
C ARG A 250 9.43 -6.07 -3.41
N TYR A 251 9.99 -4.86 -3.48
CA TYR A 251 9.22 -3.65 -3.77
C TYR A 251 8.53 -3.77 -5.14
N CYS A 252 9.25 -4.19 -6.18
CA CYS A 252 8.72 -4.37 -7.52
C CYS A 252 7.59 -5.42 -7.57
N GLU A 253 7.73 -6.53 -6.85
CA GLU A 253 6.68 -7.56 -6.72
C GLU A 253 5.43 -7.01 -6.06
N ARG A 254 5.57 -6.32 -4.92
CA ARG A 254 4.43 -5.74 -4.18
C ARG A 254 3.77 -4.59 -4.92
N PHE A 255 4.54 -3.85 -5.71
CA PHE A 255 3.98 -2.86 -6.61
C PHE A 255 3.07 -3.51 -7.64
N LEU A 256 3.53 -4.55 -8.34
CA LEU A 256 2.69 -5.23 -9.33
C LEU A 256 1.47 -5.92 -8.71
N GLU A 257 1.59 -6.46 -7.50
CA GLU A 257 0.44 -6.99 -6.75
C GLU A 257 -0.64 -5.92 -6.57
N LEU A 258 -0.26 -4.73 -6.08
CA LEU A 258 -1.18 -3.58 -5.95
C LEU A 258 -1.84 -3.22 -7.29
N MET A 259 -1.06 -3.19 -8.38
CA MET A 259 -1.58 -2.89 -9.72
C MET A 259 -2.60 -3.92 -10.19
N ILE A 260 -2.34 -5.20 -9.94
CA ILE A 260 -3.25 -6.30 -10.26
C ILE A 260 -4.54 -6.20 -9.45
N ASP A 261 -4.45 -5.95 -8.14
CA ASP A 261 -5.61 -5.85 -7.27
C ASP A 261 -6.51 -4.66 -7.67
N LEU A 262 -5.91 -3.54 -8.06
CA LEU A 262 -6.64 -2.40 -8.64
C LEU A 262 -7.33 -2.74 -9.95
N GLU A 263 -6.72 -3.54 -10.82
CA GLU A 263 -7.33 -3.98 -12.08
C GLU A 263 -8.37 -5.10 -11.89
N ALA A 264 -8.24 -5.92 -10.85
CA ALA A 264 -9.11 -7.06 -10.59
C ALA A 264 -10.52 -6.64 -10.14
N LEU A 265 -10.66 -5.46 -9.52
CA LEU A 265 -11.94 -4.96 -9.01
C LEU A 265 -12.55 -3.92 -9.94
N LEU A 266 -13.81 -4.10 -10.34
CA LEU A 266 -14.50 -3.18 -11.26
C LEU A 266 -14.53 -1.70 -10.79
N PRO A 267 -14.77 -1.37 -9.50
CA PRO A 267 -14.82 0.01 -9.04
C PRO A 267 -13.51 0.77 -9.21
N THR A 268 -12.37 0.08 -9.14
CA THR A 268 -11.02 0.65 -9.26
C THR A 268 -10.55 0.61 -10.71
N ARG A 269 -10.81 -0.49 -11.43
CA ARG A 269 -10.35 -0.74 -12.81
C ARG A 269 -10.85 0.28 -13.82
N ARG A 270 -12.13 0.68 -13.74
CA ARG A 270 -12.84 1.38 -14.83
C ARG A 270 -12.10 2.57 -15.43
N PHE A 271 -11.51 3.42 -14.59
CA PHE A 271 -10.77 4.61 -15.03
C PHE A 271 -9.26 4.41 -14.93
N PHE A 272 -8.82 3.52 -14.02
CA PHE A 272 -7.43 3.22 -13.79
C PHE A 272 -6.76 2.50 -14.97
N ASN A 273 -7.46 1.55 -15.60
CA ASN A 273 -6.94 0.77 -16.72
C ASN A 273 -6.39 1.65 -17.85
N THR A 274 -7.13 2.69 -18.23
CA THR A 274 -6.70 3.66 -19.26
C THR A 274 -5.42 4.37 -18.86
N VAL A 275 -5.26 4.75 -17.58
CA VAL A 275 -4.07 5.45 -17.08
C VAL A 275 -2.88 4.50 -17.02
N MET A 276 -3.08 3.26 -16.60
CA MET A 276 -2.03 2.24 -16.60
C MET A 276 -1.50 1.97 -18.02
N ASP A 277 -2.40 1.87 -18.99
CA ASP A 277 -2.07 1.66 -20.41
C ASP A 277 -1.31 2.87 -21.00
N ASP A 278 -1.75 4.09 -20.70
CA ASP A 278 -1.06 5.34 -21.09
C ASP A 278 0.35 5.46 -20.49
N CYS A 279 0.59 4.84 -19.33
CA CYS A 279 1.92 4.77 -18.72
C CYS A 279 2.80 3.64 -19.31
N HIS A 280 2.26 2.82 -20.21
CA HIS A 280 2.94 1.66 -20.81
C HIS A 280 3.50 0.67 -19.77
N LEU A 281 2.90 0.61 -18.58
CA LEU A 281 3.44 -0.10 -17.43
C LEU A 281 3.79 -1.56 -17.73
N VAL A 282 2.84 -2.27 -18.37
CA VAL A 282 2.98 -3.69 -18.71
C VAL A 282 4.17 -3.94 -19.62
N VAL A 283 4.30 -3.14 -20.69
CA VAL A 283 5.40 -3.27 -21.66
C VAL A 283 6.74 -2.98 -20.98
N ARG A 284 6.80 -1.94 -20.16
CA ARG A 284 8.01 -1.56 -19.41
C ARG A 284 8.44 -2.67 -18.45
N CYS A 285 7.50 -3.34 -17.79
CA CYS A 285 7.79 -4.51 -16.96
C CYS A 285 8.36 -5.67 -17.79
N GLN A 286 7.78 -5.97 -18.95
CA GLN A 286 8.23 -7.06 -19.82
C GLN A 286 9.65 -6.85 -20.38
N LEU A 287 10.03 -5.60 -20.64
CA LEU A 287 11.35 -5.25 -21.18
C LEU A 287 12.43 -5.12 -20.09
N SER A 288 12.03 -5.00 -18.82
CA SER A 288 12.94 -4.79 -17.70
C SER A 288 13.96 -5.92 -17.54
N ALA A 289 15.16 -5.57 -17.09
CA ALA A 289 16.24 -6.51 -16.77
C ALA A 289 15.79 -7.56 -15.75
N LEU A 290 14.96 -7.18 -14.78
CA LEU A 290 14.46 -8.06 -13.72
C LEU A 290 13.77 -9.33 -14.27
N THR A 291 13.13 -9.27 -15.44
CA THR A 291 12.47 -10.45 -16.04
C THR A 291 13.43 -11.53 -16.56
N ARG A 292 14.69 -11.16 -16.79
CA ARG A 292 15.74 -12.07 -17.29
C ARG A 292 16.58 -12.65 -16.16
N ARG A 293 16.33 -12.20 -14.92
CA ARG A 293 17.07 -12.58 -13.73
C ARG A 293 16.41 -13.74 -12.97
N PRO A 294 17.19 -14.61 -12.31
CA PRO A 294 16.64 -15.65 -11.44
C PRO A 294 15.90 -15.05 -10.24
N GLU A 295 16.39 -13.94 -9.66
CA GLU A 295 15.74 -13.26 -8.53
C GLU A 295 14.37 -12.68 -8.91
N GLY A 296 14.17 -12.34 -10.19
CA GLY A 296 12.91 -11.80 -10.71
C GLY A 296 11.90 -12.85 -11.17
N GLN A 297 12.06 -14.12 -10.81
CA GLN A 297 11.15 -15.18 -11.24
C GLN A 297 9.70 -14.92 -10.80
N LEU A 298 9.49 -14.55 -9.53
CA LEU A 298 8.17 -14.23 -9.00
C LEU A 298 7.62 -12.96 -9.65
N PHE A 299 8.42 -11.90 -9.75
CA PHE A 299 8.06 -10.68 -10.50
C PHE A 299 7.57 -11.01 -11.92
N THR A 300 8.27 -11.91 -12.63
CA THR A 300 7.91 -12.33 -13.99
C THR A 300 6.58 -13.07 -14.04
N GLN A 301 6.31 -13.95 -13.06
CA GLN A 301 5.03 -14.64 -12.96
C GLN A 301 3.88 -13.65 -12.70
N ILE A 302 4.09 -12.70 -11.79
CA ILE A 302 3.12 -11.65 -11.46
C ILE A 302 2.88 -10.74 -12.68
N ALA A 303 3.92 -10.31 -13.38
CA ALA A 303 3.81 -9.50 -14.59
C ALA A 303 3.00 -10.22 -15.69
N LYS A 304 3.18 -11.54 -15.84
CA LYS A 304 2.35 -12.36 -16.75
C LYS A 304 0.88 -12.38 -16.34
N HIS A 305 0.60 -12.46 -15.04
CA HIS A 305 -0.76 -12.35 -14.52
C HIS A 305 -1.35 -10.96 -14.81
N ALA A 306 -0.60 -9.89 -14.58
CA ALA A 306 -1.03 -8.52 -14.88
C ALA A 306 -1.44 -8.35 -16.35
N ILE A 307 -0.67 -8.92 -17.29
CA ILE A 307 -1.04 -8.94 -18.72
C ILE A 307 -2.40 -9.61 -18.93
N TYR A 308 -2.62 -10.77 -18.31
CA TYR A 308 -3.89 -11.49 -18.45
C TYR A 308 -5.06 -10.64 -17.96
N VAL A 309 -4.94 -10.06 -16.76
CA VAL A 309 -5.97 -9.21 -16.18
C VAL A 309 -6.21 -8.00 -17.08
N CYS A 310 -5.16 -7.29 -17.50
CA CYS A 310 -5.28 -6.12 -18.38
C CYS A 310 -5.89 -6.45 -19.76
N LYS A 311 -5.61 -7.62 -20.33
CA LYS A 311 -6.17 -8.04 -21.64
C LYS A 311 -7.61 -8.51 -21.55
N TRP A 312 -7.96 -9.27 -20.50
CA TRP A 312 -9.35 -9.61 -20.21
C TRP A 312 -10.20 -8.37 -19.88
N SER A 313 -9.56 -7.24 -19.54
CA SER A 313 -10.26 -5.95 -19.31
C SER A 313 -10.92 -5.40 -20.54
N LEU A 314 -10.43 -5.73 -21.74
CA LEU A 314 -10.75 -5.00 -22.96
C LEU A 314 -12.24 -5.08 -23.33
N ASP A 315 -13.01 -5.93 -22.65
CA ASP A 315 -14.47 -5.96 -22.67
C ASP A 315 -15.17 -4.89 -21.79
N VAL A 316 -14.53 -3.77 -21.42
CA VAL A 316 -15.23 -2.66 -20.71
C VAL A 316 -16.37 -2.08 -21.57
N ALA A 317 -16.26 -2.12 -22.90
CA ALA A 317 -17.36 -1.76 -23.80
C ALA A 317 -18.49 -2.81 -23.81
N THR A 318 -18.16 -4.05 -23.48
CA THR A 318 -19.04 -5.23 -23.50
C THR A 318 -19.74 -5.43 -22.17
N ASP A 319 -19.11 -5.09 -21.04
CA ASP A 319 -19.74 -5.03 -19.70
C ASP A 319 -20.80 -3.90 -19.61
N TRP A 320 -20.73 -2.90 -20.51
CA TRP A 320 -21.83 -1.94 -20.69
C TRP A 320 -23.01 -2.53 -21.48
N LYS A 321 -22.74 -3.37 -22.49
CA LYS A 321 -23.77 -4.08 -23.27
C LYS A 321 -24.46 -5.18 -22.47
N ALA A 322 -23.76 -5.84 -21.54
CA ALA A 322 -24.27 -6.96 -20.77
C ALA A 322 -25.16 -6.57 -19.56
N ARG A 323 -25.16 -5.29 -19.14
CA ARG A 323 -25.93 -4.82 -17.97
C ARG A 323 -27.17 -3.99 -18.30
N HIS A 324 -27.50 -3.84 -19.59
CA HIS A 324 -28.68 -3.11 -20.07
C HIS A 324 -29.47 -3.89 -21.13
N LEU A 325 -29.27 -5.22 -21.18
CA LEU A 325 -30.26 -6.22 -21.57
C LEU A 325 -30.69 -6.92 -20.28
#